data_AF-A0A3N6Q956-F1
#
_entry.id   AF-A0A3N6Q956-F1
#
_cell.length_a   1.000
_cell.length_b   1.000
_cell.length_c   1.000
_cell.angle_alpha   90.00
_cell.angle_beta   90.00
_cell.angle_gamma   90.00
#
_symmetry.space_group_name_H-M   'P 1'
#
loop_
_entity.id
_entity.type
_entity.pdbx_description
1 polymer ?
#
loop_
_entity_poly.entity_id
_entity_poly.type
_entity_poly.pdbx_seq_one_letter_code
_entity_poly.pdbx_strand_id
1 'polypeptide(L)'
;MSGTHGPRVVLLRGADLVASPWKNGGGVTREIAAASAETQDATLDSFAWRVSVADVAQPGPFSRFEGVDRTLVLLEGAGMLLDEAGPAAMTHALVQPLDTARFAGETAIDARLVDGPTRDFNLMVRRDAARGTLDVWRAPIVRDIAAQTVLLYCAKGAFDVRVDRGERAFSLVAGDTLRIDASEPVNVETQGEGALLAVALDVLRLHPDGQSNGAVSLNAARTS
;
A
#
# COMPACT_ATOMS: atom_id res chain seq x y z
N MET A 1 -26.31 24.39 0.24
CA MET A 1 -25.81 23.68 1.44
C MET A 1 -25.18 22.39 0.94
N SER A 2 -23.86 22.39 0.69
CA SER A 2 -23.16 21.17 0.31
C SER A 2 -23.03 20.33 1.58
N GLY A 3 -23.80 19.25 1.69
CA GLY A 3 -23.69 18.36 2.84
C GLY A 3 -22.27 17.81 2.90
N THR A 4 -21.53 18.13 3.95
CA THR A 4 -20.28 17.47 4.30
C THR A 4 -20.61 16.00 4.56
N HIS A 5 -20.48 15.17 3.53
CA HIS A 5 -20.59 13.73 3.71
C HIS A 5 -19.34 13.31 4.47
N GLY A 6 -19.53 12.64 5.61
CA GLY A 6 -18.43 12.05 6.36
C GLY A 6 -17.64 11.04 5.51
N PRO A 7 -16.50 10.55 6.01
CA PRO A 7 -15.66 9.65 5.25
C PRO A 7 -16.44 8.42 4.80
N ARG A 8 -16.19 7.99 3.56
CA ARG A 8 -16.72 6.73 3.04
C ARG A 8 -15.80 5.61 3.52
N VAL A 9 -16.34 4.72 4.35
CA VAL A 9 -15.60 3.59 4.93
C VAL A 9 -16.10 2.27 4.34
N VAL A 10 -15.18 1.46 3.80
CA VAL A 10 -15.47 0.15 3.20
C VAL A 10 -14.50 -0.88 3.77
N LEU A 11 -15.03 -2.00 4.27
CA LEU A 11 -14.24 -3.15 4.65
C LEU A 11 -14.13 -4.12 3.47
N LEU A 12 -12.91 -4.31 2.98
CA LEU A 12 -12.57 -5.27 1.94
C LEU A 12 -12.08 -6.54 2.61
N ARG A 13 -12.76 -7.67 2.38
CA ARG A 13 -12.34 -8.96 2.92
C ARG A 13 -11.22 -9.54 2.06
N GLY A 14 -10.13 -9.95 2.70
CA GLY A 14 -8.99 -10.55 1.99
C GLY A 14 -9.38 -11.82 1.23
N ALA A 15 -10.31 -12.59 1.80
CA ALA A 15 -10.82 -13.83 1.22
C ALA A 15 -11.62 -13.61 -0.08
N ASP A 16 -12.17 -12.42 -0.28
CA ASP A 16 -13.01 -12.07 -1.44
C ASP A 16 -12.18 -11.49 -2.60
N LEU A 17 -10.88 -11.25 -2.40
CA LEU A 17 -10.03 -10.67 -3.44
C LEU A 17 -9.76 -11.69 -4.57
N VAL A 18 -10.03 -11.26 -5.80
CA VAL A 18 -9.87 -12.09 -6.99
C VAL A 18 -8.40 -12.27 -7.34
N ALA A 19 -7.96 -13.53 -7.45
CA ALA A 19 -6.61 -13.86 -7.87
C ALA A 19 -6.46 -13.76 -9.40
N SER A 20 -5.49 -12.98 -9.85
CA SER A 20 -5.07 -12.85 -11.24
C SER A 20 -3.72 -13.55 -11.44
N PRO A 21 -3.66 -14.69 -12.15
CA PRO A 21 -2.40 -15.37 -12.42
C PRO A 21 -1.47 -14.56 -13.31
N TRP A 22 -0.17 -14.63 -13.03
CA TRP A 22 0.84 -14.02 -13.89
C TRP A 22 1.00 -14.81 -15.18
N LYS A 23 1.29 -14.11 -16.29
CA LYS A 23 1.49 -14.72 -17.62
C LYS A 23 2.63 -15.75 -17.64
N ASN A 24 3.65 -15.56 -16.80
CA ASN A 24 4.80 -16.47 -16.70
C ASN A 24 4.55 -17.66 -15.75
N GLY A 25 3.39 -17.73 -15.09
CA GLY A 25 3.09 -18.78 -14.10
C GLY A 25 3.86 -18.69 -12.78
N GLY A 26 4.64 -17.62 -12.57
CA GLY A 26 5.50 -17.47 -11.39
C GLY A 26 4.76 -17.05 -10.12
N GLY A 27 3.46 -16.78 -10.19
CA GLY A 27 2.67 -16.30 -9.06
C GLY A 27 1.27 -15.84 -9.45
N VAL A 28 0.59 -15.26 -8.46
CA VAL A 28 -0.73 -14.63 -8.61
C VAL A 28 -0.73 -13.28 -7.91
N THR A 29 -1.54 -12.34 -8.39
CA THR A 29 -1.79 -11.07 -7.70
C THR A 29 -3.27 -10.93 -7.36
N ARG A 30 -3.56 -10.50 -6.14
CA ARG A 30 -4.87 -10.06 -5.67
C ARG A 30 -4.82 -8.55 -5.49
N GLU A 31 -5.56 -7.82 -6.31
CA GLU A 31 -5.66 -6.38 -6.18
C GLU A 31 -6.56 -6.04 -4.99
N ILE A 32 -6.10 -5.16 -4.10
CA ILE A 32 -6.90 -4.64 -2.98
C ILE A 32 -7.67 -3.41 -3.47
N ALA A 33 -6.96 -2.44 -4.05
CA ALA A 33 -7.54 -1.23 -4.59
C ALA A 33 -6.55 -0.56 -5.56
N ALA A 34 -7.10 0.21 -6.49
CA ALA A 34 -6.34 1.12 -7.34
C ALA A 34 -7.16 2.40 -7.58
N ALA A 35 -6.47 3.46 -7.99
CA ALA A 35 -7.11 4.67 -8.51
C ALA A 35 -6.37 5.18 -9.74
N SER A 36 -7.10 5.83 -10.64
CA SER A 36 -6.56 6.56 -11.79
C SER A 36 -6.70 8.06 -11.53
N ALA A 37 -5.78 8.85 -12.09
CA ALA A 37 -5.88 10.30 -12.08
C ALA A 37 -6.81 10.85 -13.19
N GLU A 38 -7.04 10.07 -14.23
CA GLU A 38 -7.68 10.54 -15.48
C GLU A 38 -9.02 9.86 -15.76
N THR A 39 -9.20 8.62 -15.29
CA THR A 39 -10.35 7.78 -15.65
C THR A 39 -11.03 7.22 -14.40
N GLN A 40 -12.23 6.66 -14.56
CA GLN A 40 -12.95 6.02 -13.46
C GLN A 40 -12.30 4.70 -13.05
N ASP A 41 -11.70 3.97 -14.00
CA ASP A 41 -11.11 2.66 -13.78
C ASP A 41 -9.60 2.70 -14.00
N ALA A 42 -8.83 2.26 -13.00
CA ALA A 42 -7.39 2.13 -13.13
C ALA A 42 -7.02 0.84 -13.87
N THR A 43 -6.15 0.95 -14.87
CA THR A 43 -5.47 -0.20 -15.47
C THR A 43 -4.04 -0.30 -14.95
N LEU A 44 -3.35 -1.41 -15.24
CA LEU A 44 -1.92 -1.54 -14.95
C LEU A 44 -1.06 -0.46 -15.61
N ASP A 45 -1.54 0.17 -16.68
CA ASP A 45 -0.81 1.22 -17.39
C ASP A 45 -1.21 2.63 -16.92
N SER A 46 -2.45 2.82 -16.43
CA SER A 46 -3.02 4.16 -16.14
C SER A 46 -3.27 4.46 -14.66
N PHE A 47 -2.85 3.57 -13.74
CA PHE A 47 -3.03 3.83 -12.30
C PHE A 47 -2.17 5.02 -11.84
N ALA A 48 -2.72 5.82 -10.94
CA ALA A 48 -2.01 6.80 -10.13
C ALA A 48 -1.39 6.11 -8.92
N TRP A 49 -2.15 5.22 -8.28
CA TRP A 49 -1.64 4.28 -7.28
C TRP A 49 -2.36 2.94 -7.38
N ARG A 50 -1.68 1.88 -6.94
CA ARG A 50 -2.21 0.52 -6.90
C ARG A 50 -1.66 -0.21 -5.68
N VAL A 51 -2.54 -0.88 -4.97
CA VAL A 51 -2.24 -1.69 -3.78
C VAL A 51 -2.72 -3.11 -3.99
N SER A 52 -1.84 -4.07 -3.72
CA SER A 52 -2.09 -5.48 -4.00
C SER A 52 -1.33 -6.40 -3.06
N VAL A 53 -1.74 -7.66 -3.02
CA VAL A 53 -1.00 -8.78 -2.42
C VAL A 53 -0.61 -9.75 -3.52
N ALA A 54 0.65 -10.19 -3.52
CA ALA A 54 1.13 -11.20 -4.45
C ALA A 54 1.53 -12.48 -3.71
N ASP A 55 1.17 -13.65 -4.26
CA ASP A 55 1.84 -14.90 -3.92
C ASP A 55 2.90 -15.16 -5.00
N VAL A 56 4.16 -15.23 -4.59
CA VAL A 56 5.31 -15.50 -5.47
C VAL A 56 5.68 -16.97 -5.32
N ALA A 57 5.35 -17.75 -6.34
CA ALA A 57 5.53 -19.21 -6.33
C ALA A 57 6.90 -19.62 -6.89
N GLN A 58 7.48 -18.81 -7.78
CA GLN A 58 8.74 -19.10 -8.44
C GLN A 58 9.65 -17.87 -8.44
N PRO A 59 10.98 -18.05 -8.32
CA PRO A 59 11.93 -16.96 -8.51
C PRO A 59 11.88 -16.45 -9.96
N GLY A 60 12.37 -15.22 -10.16
CA GLY A 60 12.53 -14.66 -11.50
C GLY A 60 12.30 -13.15 -11.57
N PRO A 61 12.27 -12.61 -12.79
CA PRO A 61 12.27 -11.17 -12.99
C PRO A 61 10.92 -10.55 -12.64
N PHE A 62 10.98 -9.40 -11.99
CA PHE A 62 9.81 -8.57 -11.74
C PHE A 62 9.49 -7.71 -12.98
N SER A 63 8.20 -7.46 -13.20
CA SER A 63 7.77 -6.53 -14.25
C SER A 63 8.25 -5.11 -13.93
N ARG A 64 8.71 -4.41 -14.97
CA ARG A 64 9.17 -3.02 -14.89
C ARG A 64 7.99 -2.07 -15.10
N PHE A 65 7.98 -0.98 -14.33
CA PHE A 65 6.96 0.06 -14.36
C PHE A 65 7.65 1.43 -14.35
N GLU A 66 7.76 2.05 -15.52
CA GLU A 66 8.41 3.35 -15.67
C GLU A 66 7.69 4.45 -14.87
N GLY A 67 8.46 5.22 -14.09
CA GLY A 67 7.94 6.36 -13.32
C GLY A 67 7.15 5.98 -12.06
N VAL A 68 7.21 4.72 -11.63
CA VAL A 68 6.45 4.22 -10.46
C VAL A 68 7.41 3.92 -9.32
N ASP A 69 7.10 4.39 -8.12
CA ASP A 69 7.76 3.91 -6.89
C ASP A 69 7.06 2.66 -6.36
N ARG A 70 7.85 1.65 -6.02
CA ARG A 70 7.36 0.39 -5.43
C ARG A 70 7.84 0.26 -4.00
N THR A 71 6.90 -0.08 -3.12
CA THR A 71 7.18 -0.51 -1.75
C THR A 71 6.63 -1.92 -1.58
N LEU A 72 7.52 -2.89 -1.41
CA LEU A 72 7.18 -4.27 -1.10
C LEU A 72 7.36 -4.53 0.39
N VAL A 73 6.43 -5.26 0.98
CA VAL A 73 6.50 -5.71 2.37
C VAL A 73 6.29 -7.21 2.40
N LEU A 74 7.25 -7.96 2.95
CA LEU A 74 7.11 -9.41 3.10
C LEU A 74 6.03 -9.72 4.14
N LEU A 75 5.05 -10.53 3.78
CA LEU A 75 3.96 -10.95 4.67
C LEU A 75 4.20 -12.36 5.21
N GLU A 76 4.49 -13.31 4.31
CA GLU A 76 4.68 -14.73 4.64
C GLU A 76 5.78 -15.37 3.78
N GLY A 77 6.32 -16.49 4.26
CA GLY A 77 7.40 -17.25 3.62
C GLY A 77 8.76 -17.03 4.28
N ALA A 78 9.73 -17.86 3.93
CA ALA A 78 11.07 -17.85 4.54
C ALA A 78 11.95 -16.66 4.10
N GLY A 79 11.52 -15.95 3.05
CA GLY A 79 12.17 -14.73 2.60
C GLY A 79 12.33 -14.65 1.08
N MET A 80 12.58 -13.43 0.62
CA MET A 80 12.82 -13.07 -0.76
C MET A 80 13.97 -12.08 -0.84
N LEU A 81 14.90 -12.31 -1.76
CA LEU A 81 16.01 -11.41 -2.08
C LEU A 81 15.71 -10.78 -3.43
N LEU A 82 15.73 -9.45 -3.49
CA LEU A 82 15.51 -8.71 -4.73
C LEU A 82 16.83 -8.12 -5.20
N ASP A 83 17.40 -8.71 -6.25
CA ASP A 83 18.68 -8.30 -6.80
C ASP A 83 18.44 -7.29 -7.92
N GLU A 84 18.97 -6.07 -7.75
CA GLU A 84 19.01 -5.08 -8.82
C GLU A 84 20.05 -5.47 -9.88
N ALA A 85 19.73 -5.26 -11.16
CA ALA A 85 20.70 -5.41 -12.22
C ALA A 85 21.50 -4.12 -12.44
N GLY A 86 22.83 -4.24 -12.65
CA GLY A 86 23.68 -3.16 -13.12
C GLY A 86 24.92 -2.88 -12.26
N PRO A 87 25.71 -1.84 -12.60
CA PRO A 87 27.01 -1.58 -11.99
C PRO A 87 26.95 -1.16 -10.51
N ALA A 88 25.80 -0.64 -10.06
CA ALA A 88 25.54 -0.24 -8.67
C ALA A 88 24.50 -1.15 -8.01
N ALA A 89 24.41 -2.40 -8.46
CA ALA A 89 23.47 -3.41 -7.98
C ALA A 89 23.50 -3.55 -6.46
N MET A 90 22.32 -3.50 -5.85
CA MET A 90 22.11 -3.87 -4.45
C MET A 90 21.10 -5.00 -4.34
N THR A 91 21.17 -5.73 -3.23
CA THR A 91 20.18 -6.75 -2.88
C THR A 91 19.31 -6.22 -1.75
N HIS A 92 18.01 -6.14 -1.97
CA HIS A 92 17.04 -5.91 -0.91
C HIS A 92 16.71 -7.26 -0.26
N ALA A 93 17.16 -7.46 0.97
CA ALA A 93 16.90 -8.70 1.71
C ALA A 93 15.62 -8.58 2.53
N LEU A 94 14.59 -9.33 2.14
CA LEU A 94 13.34 -9.46 2.88
C LEU A 94 13.32 -10.85 3.52
N VAL A 95 13.76 -10.97 4.76
CA VAL A 95 13.97 -12.28 5.42
C VAL A 95 13.19 -12.43 6.72
N GLN A 96 12.53 -11.37 7.18
CA GLN A 96 11.61 -11.37 8.31
C GLN A 96 10.25 -10.80 7.90
N PRO A 97 9.15 -11.25 8.54
CA PRO A 97 7.85 -10.65 8.32
C PRO A 97 7.90 -9.14 8.56
N LEU A 98 7.35 -8.40 7.59
CA LEU A 98 7.28 -6.94 7.53
C LEU A 98 8.60 -6.24 7.17
N ASP A 99 9.65 -6.99 6.80
CA ASP A 99 10.77 -6.41 6.06
C ASP A 99 10.23 -5.69 4.82
N THR A 100 10.82 -4.54 4.52
CA THR A 100 10.32 -3.62 3.51
C THR A 100 11.42 -3.27 2.53
N ALA A 101 11.14 -3.43 1.23
CA ALA A 101 12.01 -3.01 0.13
C ALA A 101 11.36 -1.84 -0.60
N ARG A 102 12.15 -0.80 -0.90
CA ARG A 102 11.71 0.36 -1.67
C ARG A 102 12.63 0.54 -2.85
N PHE A 103 12.06 0.57 -4.05
CA PHE A 103 12.82 0.66 -5.29
C PHE A 103 11.99 1.32 -6.39
N ALA A 104 12.69 1.86 -7.37
CA ALA A 104 12.09 2.42 -8.56
C ALA A 104 11.55 1.30 -9.46
N GLY A 105 10.33 1.45 -9.98
CA GLY A 105 9.64 0.44 -10.78
C GLY A 105 10.33 0.16 -12.11
N GLU A 106 11.09 1.12 -12.64
CA GLU A 106 11.94 0.98 -13.81
C GLU A 106 13.21 0.16 -13.53
N THR A 107 13.60 -0.03 -12.28
CA THR A 107 14.76 -0.85 -11.91
C THR A 107 14.52 -2.30 -12.32
N ALA A 108 15.48 -2.90 -13.02
CA ALA A 108 15.44 -4.32 -13.33
C ALA A 108 15.75 -5.12 -12.05
N ILE A 109 14.77 -5.90 -11.60
CA ILE A 109 14.82 -6.72 -10.39
C ILE A 109 14.68 -8.18 -10.76
N ASP A 110 15.57 -9.02 -10.26
CA ASP A 110 15.43 -10.48 -10.25
C ASP A 110 15.21 -10.96 -8.81
N ALA A 111 14.12 -11.71 -8.58
CA ALA A 111 13.75 -12.19 -7.26
C ALA A 111 14.25 -13.62 -7.05
N ARG A 112 14.96 -13.84 -5.94
CA ARG A 112 15.31 -15.17 -5.43
C ARG A 112 14.53 -15.47 -4.17
N LEU A 113 13.97 -16.67 -4.09
CA LEU A 113 13.26 -17.14 -2.91
C LEU A 113 14.24 -17.87 -1.99
N VAL A 114 14.16 -17.61 -0.68
CA VAL A 114 15.07 -18.21 0.31
C VAL A 114 14.75 -19.69 0.50
N ASP A 115 13.50 -19.99 0.84
CA ASP A 115 12.99 -21.36 1.00
C ASP A 115 11.48 -21.39 0.73
N GLY A 116 11.12 -21.78 -0.49
CA GLY A 116 9.73 -21.91 -0.92
C GLY A 116 9.03 -20.59 -1.27
N PRO A 117 7.71 -20.64 -1.50
CA PRO A 117 6.92 -19.49 -1.94
C PRO A 117 6.82 -18.41 -0.86
N THR A 118 6.62 -17.17 -1.30
CA THR A 118 6.39 -16.02 -0.41
C THR A 118 5.07 -15.35 -0.73
N ARG A 119 4.59 -14.55 0.24
CA ARG A 119 3.51 -13.60 0.04
C ARG A 119 4.01 -12.21 0.39
N ASP A 120 3.75 -11.24 -0.48
CA ASP A 120 4.09 -9.85 -0.24
C ASP A 120 2.91 -8.91 -0.44
N PHE A 121 2.97 -7.77 0.26
CA PHE A 121 2.14 -6.60 0.01
C PHE A 121 2.92 -5.66 -0.90
N ASN A 122 2.26 -5.12 -1.91
CA ASN A 122 2.89 -4.26 -2.91
C ASN A 122 2.08 -2.97 -3.05
N LEU A 123 2.70 -1.86 -2.66
CA LEU A 123 2.25 -0.49 -2.95
C LEU A 123 3.02 0.02 -4.16
N MET A 124 2.29 0.47 -5.17
CA MET A 124 2.80 1.08 -6.38
C MET A 124 2.23 2.50 -6.49
N VAL A 125 3.08 3.51 -6.60
CA VAL A 125 2.69 4.93 -6.71
C VAL A 125 3.37 5.55 -7.91
N ARG A 126 2.59 6.10 -8.84
CA ARG A 126 3.12 6.80 -10.00
C ARG A 126 3.50 8.23 -9.61
N ARG A 127 4.77 8.60 -9.81
CA ARG A 127 5.38 9.82 -9.24
C ARG A 127 4.75 11.12 -9.71
N ASP A 128 4.25 11.16 -10.94
CA ASP A 128 3.61 12.33 -11.55
C ASP A 128 2.09 12.42 -11.27
N ALA A 129 1.49 11.35 -10.74
CA ALA A 129 0.04 11.24 -10.60
C ALA A 129 -0.44 11.03 -9.15
N ALA A 130 0.43 10.64 -8.22
CA ALA A 130 0.05 10.44 -6.83
C ALA A 130 1.21 10.63 -5.84
N ARG A 131 0.85 10.78 -4.57
CA ARG A 131 1.74 10.64 -3.42
C ARG A 131 1.21 9.53 -2.53
N GLY A 132 2.12 8.80 -1.88
CA GLY A 132 1.76 7.73 -0.97
C GLY A 132 2.79 7.51 0.12
N THR A 133 2.33 7.16 1.32
CA THR A 133 3.17 6.69 2.42
C THR A 133 2.74 5.30 2.86
N LEU A 134 3.64 4.59 3.53
CA LEU A 134 3.34 3.31 4.17
C LEU A 134 4.08 3.27 5.50
N ASP A 135 3.30 3.08 6.57
CA ASP A 135 3.77 2.87 7.93
C ASP A 135 3.27 1.52 8.47
N VAL A 136 4.01 0.95 9.43
CA VAL A 136 3.63 -0.30 10.10
C VAL A 136 3.20 0.01 11.53
N TRP A 137 1.95 -0.25 11.87
CA TRP A 137 1.42 -0.07 13.22
C TRP A 137 1.31 -1.41 13.94
N ARG A 138 1.96 -1.53 15.11
CA ARG A 138 2.09 -2.79 15.87
C ARG A 138 1.38 -2.76 17.22
N ALA A 139 0.82 -1.62 17.60
CA ALA A 139 0.17 -1.39 18.88
C ALA A 139 -1.09 -0.55 18.67
N PRO A 140 -2.05 -0.60 19.61
CA PRO A 140 -3.19 0.30 19.62
C PRO A 140 -2.75 1.76 19.48
N ILE A 141 -3.41 2.50 18.60
CA ILE A 141 -3.04 3.87 18.29
C ILE A 141 -4.26 4.71 17.92
N VAL A 142 -4.19 6.00 18.27
CA VAL A 142 -5.09 7.05 17.76
C VAL A 142 -4.26 8.02 16.92
N ARG A 143 -4.71 8.26 15.68
CA ARG A 143 -4.04 9.16 14.73
C ARG A 143 -5.07 9.95 13.94
N ASP A 144 -4.81 11.23 13.75
CA ASP A 144 -5.45 12.02 12.71
C ASP A 144 -4.63 11.88 11.43
N ILE A 145 -5.28 11.53 10.32
CA ILE A 145 -4.63 11.27 9.03
C ILE A 145 -5.26 12.17 7.98
N ALA A 146 -4.44 13.00 7.34
CA ALA A 146 -4.85 13.85 6.22
C ALA A 146 -4.43 13.21 4.91
N ALA A 147 -5.37 12.55 4.23
CA ALA A 147 -5.19 11.96 2.89
C ALA A 147 -6.54 11.72 2.22
N GLN A 148 -6.58 11.69 0.89
CA GLN A 148 -7.78 11.38 0.11
C GLN A 148 -8.26 9.94 0.32
N THR A 149 -7.32 9.00 0.40
CA THR A 149 -7.60 7.59 0.70
C THR A 149 -6.62 7.07 1.75
N VAL A 150 -7.16 6.44 2.79
CA VAL A 150 -6.40 5.65 3.77
C VAL A 150 -6.76 4.18 3.62
N LEU A 151 -5.75 3.31 3.54
CA LEU A 151 -5.91 1.85 3.58
C LEU A 151 -5.23 1.32 4.84
N LEU A 152 -5.97 0.56 5.64
CA LEU A 152 -5.45 -0.18 6.79
C LEU A 152 -5.51 -1.67 6.47
N TYR A 153 -4.41 -2.23 6.00
CA TYR A 153 -4.30 -3.66 5.69
C TYR A 153 -3.83 -4.42 6.93
N CYS A 154 -4.59 -5.41 7.38
CA CYS A 154 -4.18 -6.27 8.48
C CYS A 154 -3.20 -7.33 7.99
N ALA A 155 -1.91 -7.09 8.19
CA ALA A 155 -0.85 -8.02 7.79
C ALA A 155 -0.74 -9.22 8.73
N LYS A 156 -1.05 -9.03 10.02
CA LYS A 156 -1.04 -10.11 11.02
C LYS A 156 -1.98 -9.79 12.16
N GLY A 157 -2.59 -10.83 12.72
CA GLY A 157 -3.42 -10.74 13.92
C GLY A 157 -4.83 -10.24 13.62
N ALA A 158 -5.37 -9.43 14.51
CA ALA A 158 -6.71 -8.87 14.40
C ALA A 158 -6.79 -7.49 15.05
N PHE A 159 -7.56 -6.60 14.42
CA PHE A 159 -7.75 -5.24 14.89
C PHE A 159 -9.22 -4.82 14.77
N ASP A 160 -9.71 -4.14 15.80
CA ASP A 160 -10.90 -3.32 15.72
C ASP A 160 -10.50 -1.88 15.41
N VAL A 161 -11.10 -1.31 14.37
CA VAL A 161 -10.82 0.06 13.92
C VAL A 161 -12.07 0.92 14.04
N ARG A 162 -11.93 2.10 14.65
CA ARG A 162 -12.96 3.15 14.64
C ARG A 162 -12.48 4.34 13.82
N VAL A 163 -13.42 4.97 13.12
CA VAL A 163 -13.19 6.15 12.28
C VAL A 163 -14.05 7.30 12.79
N ASP A 164 -13.48 8.50 12.88
CA ASP A 164 -14.12 9.75 13.34
C ASP A 164 -14.86 9.63 14.68
N ARG A 165 -14.29 8.84 15.60
CA ARG A 165 -14.89 8.56 16.92
C ARG A 165 -16.33 8.04 16.83
N GLY A 166 -16.68 7.41 15.70
CA GLY A 166 -17.99 6.82 15.50
C GLY A 166 -18.23 5.63 16.44
N GLU A 167 -19.50 5.32 16.67
CA GLU A 167 -19.91 4.22 17.55
C GLU A 167 -19.55 2.84 16.97
N ARG A 168 -19.48 2.73 15.64
CA ARG A 168 -19.18 1.48 14.94
C ARG A 168 -17.68 1.23 14.87
N ALA A 169 -17.25 0.08 15.37
CA ALA A 169 -15.95 -0.50 15.08
C ALA A 169 -16.03 -1.45 13.87
N PHE A 170 -14.94 -1.55 13.12
CA PHE A 170 -14.74 -2.48 12.03
C PHE A 170 -13.69 -3.51 12.44
N SER A 171 -14.07 -4.78 12.50
CA SER A 171 -13.17 -5.88 12.85
C SER A 171 -12.47 -6.43 11.61
N LEU A 172 -11.14 -6.32 11.61
CA LEU A 172 -10.23 -6.81 10.59
C LEU A 172 -9.48 -8.02 11.14
N VAL A 173 -9.35 -9.05 10.33
CA VAL A 173 -8.39 -10.15 10.55
C VAL A 173 -7.32 -10.11 9.47
N ALA A 174 -6.26 -10.90 9.63
CA ALA A 174 -5.18 -10.99 8.65
C ALA A 174 -5.71 -11.17 7.20
N GLY A 175 -5.26 -10.30 6.29
CA GLY A 175 -5.69 -10.23 4.90
C GLY A 175 -6.78 -9.19 4.61
N ASP A 176 -7.54 -8.73 5.62
CA ASP A 176 -8.56 -7.71 5.43
C ASP A 176 -7.97 -6.30 5.27
N THR A 177 -8.69 -5.43 4.57
CA THR A 177 -8.35 -4.01 4.44
C THR A 177 -9.54 -3.12 4.77
N LEU A 178 -9.35 -2.14 5.66
CA LEU A 178 -10.29 -1.03 5.78
C LEU A 178 -9.87 0.10 4.83
N ARG A 179 -10.74 0.45 3.89
CA ARG A 179 -10.57 1.62 3.01
C ARG A 179 -11.40 2.77 3.55
N ILE A 180 -10.78 3.93 3.68
CA ILE A 180 -11.40 5.17 4.11
C ILE A 180 -11.12 6.21 3.02
N ASP A 181 -12.16 6.69 2.34
CA ASP A 181 -12.05 7.81 1.40
C ASP A 181 -12.61 9.07 2.08
N ALA A 182 -11.81 10.15 2.13
CA ALA A 182 -12.14 11.36 2.88
C ALA A 182 -11.67 12.63 2.17
N SER A 183 -12.37 13.74 2.37
CA SER A 183 -11.95 15.07 1.89
C SER A 183 -11.31 15.94 2.98
N GLU A 184 -11.41 15.50 4.22
CA GLU A 184 -10.89 16.16 5.42
C GLU A 184 -10.09 15.15 6.24
N PRO A 185 -9.20 15.59 7.16
CA PRO A 185 -8.48 14.68 8.02
C PRO A 185 -9.42 13.79 8.84
N VAL A 186 -9.13 12.49 8.88
CA VAL A 186 -9.92 11.50 9.62
C VAL A 186 -9.21 11.05 10.88
N ASN A 187 -9.98 10.88 11.96
CA ASN A 187 -9.46 10.28 13.18
C ASN A 187 -9.59 8.76 13.09
N VAL A 188 -8.48 8.05 13.21
CA VAL A 188 -8.42 6.58 13.21
C VAL A 188 -7.96 6.11 14.58
N GLU A 189 -8.79 5.32 15.24
CA GLU A 189 -8.45 4.57 16.44
C GLU A 189 -8.35 3.08 16.09
N THR A 190 -7.29 2.43 16.55
CA THR A 190 -7.10 0.98 16.40
C THR A 190 -6.90 0.33 17.77
N GLN A 191 -7.50 -0.84 17.95
CA GLN A 191 -7.34 -1.71 19.11
C GLN A 191 -7.08 -3.13 18.62
N GLY A 192 -6.21 -3.88 19.28
CA GLY A 192 -5.86 -5.24 18.88
C GLY A 192 -4.36 -5.53 18.90
N GLU A 193 -3.98 -6.67 18.33
CA GLU A 193 -2.61 -7.18 18.33
C GLU A 193 -2.20 -7.67 16.95
N GLY A 194 -0.91 -7.50 16.61
CA GLY A 194 -0.33 -7.93 15.35
C GLY A 194 0.30 -6.78 14.58
N ALA A 195 -0.04 -6.64 13.31
CA ALA A 195 0.45 -5.54 12.47
C ALA A 195 -0.59 -5.06 11.45
N LEU A 196 -0.78 -3.74 11.39
CA LEU A 196 -1.47 -3.04 10.31
C LEU A 196 -0.43 -2.34 9.41
N LEU A 197 -0.59 -2.46 8.09
CA LEU A 197 0.06 -1.56 7.13
C LEU A 197 -0.90 -0.40 6.89
N ALA A 198 -0.52 0.78 7.38
CA ALA A 198 -1.27 2.01 7.19
C ALA A 198 -0.72 2.77 5.98
N VAL A 199 -1.53 2.87 4.94
CA VAL A 199 -1.19 3.54 3.68
C VAL A 199 -2.04 4.78 3.55
N ALA A 200 -1.41 5.94 3.36
CA ALA A 200 -2.08 7.21 3.09
C ALA A 200 -1.77 7.64 1.66
N LEU A 201 -2.78 7.97 0.88
CA LEU A 201 -2.70 8.16 -0.58
C LEU A 201 -3.43 9.43 -1.01
N ASP A 202 -2.78 10.20 -1.86
CA ASP A 202 -3.34 11.38 -2.53
C ASP A 202 -3.10 11.29 -4.03
N VAL A 203 -4.16 11.43 -4.82
CA VAL A 203 -4.03 11.63 -6.27
C VAL A 203 -3.69 13.09 -6.51
N LEU A 204 -2.62 13.32 -7.27
CA LEU A 204 -2.26 14.63 -7.77
C LEU A 204 -3.25 15.01 -8.86
N ARG A 205 -3.98 16.10 -8.67
CA ARG A 205 -4.80 16.64 -9.74
C ARG A 205 -3.87 17.17 -10.82
N LEU A 206 -4.02 16.66 -12.04
CA LEU A 206 -3.46 17.31 -13.21
C LEU A 206 -4.14 18.69 -13.32
N HIS A 207 -3.40 19.75 -13.00
CA HIS A 207 -3.82 21.08 -13.40
C HIS A 207 -3.76 21.14 -14.94
N PRO A 208 -4.78 21.67 -15.63
CA PRO A 208 -4.73 21.89 -17.08
C PRO A 208 -3.49 22.69 -17.51
N ASP A 209 -2.92 23.48 -16.60
CA ASP A 209 -1.80 24.39 -16.83
C ASP A 209 -0.57 24.10 -15.94
N GLY A 210 -0.07 22.86 -15.92
CA GLY A 210 1.35 22.54 -15.67
C GLY A 210 2.08 23.10 -14.43
N GLN A 211 1.39 23.55 -13.37
CA GLN A 211 2.03 24.04 -12.14
C GLN A 211 1.64 23.20 -10.93
N SER A 212 2.61 22.48 -10.36
CA SER A 212 2.50 21.80 -9.08
C SER A 212 2.66 22.81 -7.93
N ASN A 213 1.70 22.89 -7.01
CA ASN A 213 1.85 23.75 -5.84
C ASN A 213 2.42 22.99 -4.64
N GLY A 214 3.48 23.56 -4.06
CA GLY A 214 3.67 23.71 -2.61
C GLY A 214 4.05 22.48 -1.78
N ALA A 215 5.30 22.49 -1.30
CA ALA A 215 5.79 21.60 -0.25
C ALA A 215 4.95 21.72 1.04
N VAL A 216 4.58 20.58 1.63
CA VAL A 216 4.09 20.51 3.01
C VAL A 216 5.30 20.20 3.91
N SER A 217 5.65 21.17 4.75
CA SER A 217 6.67 21.03 5.80
C SER A 217 6.19 20.05 6.88
N LEU A 218 7.00 19.04 7.17
CA LEU A 218 6.92 18.23 8.37
C LEU A 218 7.33 19.10 9.58
N ASN A 219 6.37 19.50 10.40
CA ASN A 219 6.68 20.03 11.72
C ASN A 219 7.10 18.87 12.64
N ALA A 220 8.38 18.84 12.98
CA ALA A 220 8.94 17.98 14.00
C ALA A 220 8.31 18.28 15.37
N ALA A 221 7.89 17.24 16.07
CA ALA A 221 7.46 17.31 17.45
C ALA A 221 8.61 17.85 18.34
N ARG A 222 8.33 18.90 19.12
CA ARG A 222 9.17 19.28 20.25
C ARG A 222 8.83 18.37 21.42
N THR A 223 9.78 17.55 21.83
CA THR A 223 9.77 16.90 23.15
C THR A 223 9.98 17.96 24.23
N SER A 224 9.16 17.91 25.27
CA SER A 224 9.43 18.55 26.57
C SER A 224 10.41 17.71 27.37
#